data_AF-A0A9D4G9Q6-F1
#
_entry.id   AF-A0A9D4G9Q6-F1
#
_cell.length_a   1.000
_cell.length_b   1.000
_cell.length_c   1.000
_cell.angle_alpha   90.00
_cell.angle_beta   90.00
_cell.angle_gamma   90.00
#
_symmetry.space_group_name_H-M   'P 1'
#
loop_
_entity.id
_entity.type
_entity.pdbx_description
1 polymer ?
#
loop_
_entity_poly.entity_id
_entity_poly.type
_entity_poly.pdbx_seq_one_letter_code
_entity_poly.pdbx_strand_id
1 'polypeptide(L)'
;MFVVVCNFDIVDHDNNVLFKVLGPCCPCRCATELFFQVRILIAIIQLPAIVTPGRCATELYFQVRILLAIFQLPATVTPCRCATELYFQVRILVAIIQLPATVTPGRCATELYFQVRIVVAIIQLPATVTPGRCATELYFQVRILVAIIQLPATVTPDRCAIELYFQVRILVAIIQLPATVTPDRCATELYFQVRILVAIIQLPATVTPGRCATELYFQVRIVVAIIQLPATVTPGRCATELYFQVRILVAIIQLPATVTPGRCATELYFQDRILVTLIQLTAAVTPGGWKLYVCTRTR
;
A
#
# COMPACT_ATOMS: atom_id res chain seq x y z
N MET A 1 -7.94 38.05 1.07
CA MET A 1 -8.32 37.04 0.07
C MET A 1 -7.04 36.62 -0.62
N PHE A 2 -6.41 35.53 -0.19
CA PHE A 2 -5.20 35.01 -0.84
C PHE A 2 -5.63 33.96 -1.86
N VAL A 3 -5.35 34.22 -3.14
CA VAL A 3 -5.43 33.20 -4.19
C VAL A 3 -4.09 32.47 -4.16
N VAL A 4 -4.07 31.22 -3.69
CA VAL A 4 -2.92 30.37 -3.95
C VAL A 4 -3.06 29.96 -5.41
N VAL A 5 -2.04 30.18 -6.23
CA VAL A 5 -2.00 29.60 -7.58
C VAL A 5 -1.11 28.37 -7.47
N CYS A 6 -1.66 27.19 -7.76
CA CYS A 6 -0.84 25.99 -7.82
C CYS A 6 -0.25 25.92 -9.22
N ASN A 7 0.99 26.37 -9.33
CA ASN A 7 1.80 26.22 -10.53
C ASN A 7 2.67 24.98 -10.35
N PHE A 8 2.50 23.98 -11.21
CA PHE A 8 3.52 22.95 -11.37
C PHE A 8 3.79 22.69 -12.84
N ASP A 9 5.08 22.52 -13.12
CA ASP A 9 5.58 22.25 -14.46
C ASP A 9 5.78 20.74 -14.58
N ILE A 10 5.20 20.15 -15.62
CA ILE A 10 5.56 18.80 -16.04
C ILE A 10 6.80 18.95 -16.90
N VAL A 11 7.91 18.39 -16.45
CA VAL A 11 9.21 18.50 -17.12
C VAL A 11 9.67 17.16 -17.67
N ASP A 12 10.45 17.18 -18.74
CA ASP A 12 11.17 16.00 -19.24
C ASP A 12 12.41 15.66 -18.39
N HIS A 13 13.17 14.65 -18.82
CA HIS A 13 14.42 14.23 -18.15
C HIS A 13 15.49 15.33 -18.10
N ASP A 14 15.48 16.25 -19.07
CA ASP A 14 16.42 17.35 -19.21
C ASP A 14 15.91 18.64 -18.54
N ASN A 15 14.84 18.52 -17.74
CA ASN A 15 14.19 19.61 -17.02
C ASN A 15 13.49 20.65 -17.94
N ASN A 16 13.20 20.30 -19.19
CA ASN A 16 12.41 21.15 -20.08
C ASN A 16 10.94 21.05 -19.73
N VAL A 17 10.26 22.20 -19.60
CA VAL A 17 8.83 22.26 -19.30
C VAL A 17 8.03 21.77 -20.51
N LEU A 18 7.44 20.58 -20.37
CA LEU A 18 6.52 19.97 -21.35
C LEU A 18 5.12 20.59 -21.23
N PHE A 19 4.64 20.83 -20.01
CA PHE A 19 3.33 21.44 -19.74
C PHE A 19 3.37 22.30 -18.48
N LYS A 20 2.85 23.53 -18.56
CA LYS A 20 2.59 24.36 -17.37
C LYS A 20 1.16 24.16 -16.92
N VAL A 21 0.95 23.62 -15.72
CA VAL A 21 -0.38 23.55 -15.13
C VAL A 21 -0.57 24.79 -14.26
N LEU A 22 -1.37 25.74 -14.76
CA LEU A 22 -1.74 26.96 -14.05
C LEU A 22 -3.17 26.79 -13.50
N GLY A 23 -3.31 26.45 -12.22
CA GLY A 23 -4.61 26.27 -11.58
C GLY A 23 -4.86 27.29 -10.45
N PRO A 24 -6.03 27.96 -10.41
CA PRO A 24 -6.40 28.74 -9.23
C PRO A 24 -6.71 27.79 -8.07
N CYS A 25 -5.83 27.72 -7.08
CA CYS A 25 -6.09 27.08 -5.80
C CYS A 25 -6.94 28.06 -4.96
N CYS A 26 -8.24 28.06 -5.24
CA CYS A 26 -9.24 28.72 -4.41
C CYS A 26 -9.27 27.97 -3.06
N PRO A 27 -9.31 28.66 -1.90
CA PRO A 27 -8.97 28.10 -0.58
C PRO A 27 -9.97 27.07 -0.02
N CYS A 28 -10.83 26.47 -0.86
CA CYS A 28 -11.82 25.48 -0.45
C CYS A 28 -12.04 24.32 -1.45
N ARG A 29 -11.65 24.42 -2.72
CA ARG A 29 -11.89 23.38 -3.75
C ARG A 29 -10.83 23.42 -4.85
N CYS A 30 -10.08 22.33 -5.01
CA CYS A 30 -9.16 22.13 -6.14
C CYS A 30 -9.48 20.80 -6.81
N ALA A 31 -9.75 20.80 -8.12
CA ALA A 31 -9.86 19.60 -8.93
C ALA A 31 -8.84 19.71 -10.07
N THR A 32 -7.95 18.73 -10.18
CA THR A 32 -6.98 18.64 -11.28
C THR A 32 -7.20 17.31 -12.00
N GLU A 33 -7.66 17.39 -13.23
CA GLU A 33 -7.81 16.26 -14.14
C GLU A 33 -6.79 16.43 -15.27
N LEU A 34 -5.91 15.45 -15.47
CA LEU A 34 -4.97 15.46 -16.59
C LEU A 34 -4.98 14.11 -17.30
N PHE A 35 -5.05 14.17 -18.63
CA PHE A 35 -5.07 13.01 -19.51
C PHE A 35 -3.85 13.06 -20.44
N PHE A 36 -3.01 12.03 -20.37
CA PHE A 36 -1.82 11.91 -21.23
C PHE A 36 -2.00 10.76 -22.20
N GLN A 37 -2.00 11.10 -23.50
CA GLN A 37 -2.12 10.12 -24.58
C GLN A 37 -0.97 10.29 -25.59
N VAL A 38 0.22 9.83 -25.19
CA VAL A 38 1.45 9.93 -26.00
C VAL A 38 2.13 8.58 -26.14
N ARG A 39 3.02 8.45 -27.13
CA ARG A 39 3.71 7.17 -27.38
C ARG A 39 4.71 6.84 -26.26
N ILE A 40 5.54 7.81 -25.88
CA ILE A 40 6.52 7.68 -24.80
C ILE A 40 6.37 8.94 -23.96
N LEU A 41 6.26 8.77 -22.65
CA LEU A 41 6.29 9.86 -21.70
C LEU A 41 7.41 9.60 -20.72
N ILE A 42 8.34 10.55 -20.64
CA ILE A 42 9.34 10.62 -19.59
C ILE A 42 9.03 11.92 -18.86
N ALA A 43 8.64 11.81 -17.59
CA ALA A 43 8.16 12.98 -16.86
C ALA A 43 8.54 12.93 -15.39
N ILE A 44 8.84 14.09 -14.84
CA ILE A 44 8.78 14.33 -13.41
C ILE A 44 7.49 15.09 -13.15
N ILE A 45 6.61 14.51 -12.34
CA ILE A 45 5.32 15.09 -11.98
C ILE A 45 5.40 15.47 -10.51
N GLN A 46 5.62 16.76 -10.26
CA GLN A 46 5.65 17.34 -8.93
C GLN A 46 4.33 18.05 -8.67
N LEU A 47 3.62 17.64 -7.62
CA LEU A 47 2.48 18.41 -7.11
C LEU A 47 2.95 19.43 -6.06
N PRO A 48 2.16 20.49 -5.80
CA PRO A 48 2.53 21.56 -4.87
C PRO A 48 2.89 20.99 -3.48
N ALA A 49 3.97 21.49 -2.87
CA ALA A 49 4.50 20.95 -1.61
C ALA A 49 3.52 21.02 -0.42
N ILE A 50 2.54 21.93 -0.46
CA ILE A 50 1.55 22.14 0.59
C ILE A 50 0.17 22.25 -0.05
N VAL A 51 -0.76 21.42 0.42
CA VAL A 51 -2.19 21.59 0.15
C VAL A 51 -2.82 22.26 1.37
N THR A 52 -3.31 23.49 1.17
CA THR A 52 -4.03 24.30 2.17
C THR A 52 -5.44 23.75 2.45
N PRO A 53 -6.09 24.10 3.58
CA PRO A 53 -7.38 23.53 3.98
C PRO A 53 -8.44 23.59 2.88
N GLY A 54 -9.19 22.50 2.64
CA GLY A 54 -10.15 22.43 1.53
C GLY A 54 -10.58 21.02 1.11
N ARG A 55 -11.29 20.93 -0.01
CA ARG A 55 -11.54 19.68 -0.74
C ARG A 55 -10.62 19.62 -1.96
N CYS A 56 -9.85 18.55 -2.08
CA CYS A 56 -8.93 18.37 -3.20
C CYS A 56 -9.18 17.03 -3.88
N ALA A 57 -9.36 17.05 -5.20
CA ALA A 57 -9.42 15.86 -6.04
C ALA A 57 -8.30 15.97 -7.09
N THR A 58 -7.51 14.93 -7.22
CA THR A 58 -6.46 14.84 -8.22
C THR A 58 -6.64 13.54 -8.97
N GLU A 59 -6.96 13.65 -10.25
CA GLU A 59 -7.18 12.52 -11.15
C GLU A 59 -6.18 12.64 -12.30
N LEU A 60 -5.27 11.67 -12.40
CA LEU A 60 -4.32 11.62 -13.51
C LEU A 60 -4.50 10.31 -14.28
N TYR A 61 -4.72 10.43 -15.57
CA TYR A 61 -4.92 9.30 -16.47
C TYR A 61 -3.79 9.24 -17.49
N PHE A 62 -3.09 8.10 -17.52
CA PHE A 62 -1.97 7.85 -18.43
C PHE A 62 -2.30 6.70 -19.37
N GLN A 63 -2.46 7.01 -20.65
CA GLN A 63 -2.59 6.02 -21.72
C GLN A 63 -1.43 6.17 -22.69
N VAL A 64 -0.28 5.63 -22.29
CA VAL A 64 0.98 5.72 -23.04
C VAL A 64 1.58 4.35 -23.32
N ARG A 65 2.40 4.21 -24.35
CA ARG A 65 3.07 2.91 -24.61
C ARG A 65 4.17 2.67 -23.58
N ILE A 66 4.97 3.68 -23.28
CA ILE A 66 6.05 3.60 -22.30
C ILE A 66 5.96 4.83 -21.40
N LEU A 67 5.88 4.61 -20.09
CA LEU A 67 5.94 5.66 -19.07
C LEU A 67 7.16 5.43 -18.19
N LEU A 68 8.06 6.41 -18.16
CA LEU A 68 9.10 6.53 -17.14
C LEU A 68 8.78 7.77 -16.33
N ALA A 69 8.35 7.61 -15.08
CA ALA A 69 7.90 8.76 -14.32
C ALA A 69 8.29 8.72 -12.85
N ILE A 70 8.55 9.90 -12.32
CA ILE A 70 8.67 10.13 -10.88
C ILE A 70 7.48 10.98 -10.48
N PHE A 71 6.65 10.44 -9.60
CA PHE A 71 5.52 11.13 -9.00
C PHE A 71 5.92 11.59 -7.60
N GLN A 72 5.98 12.90 -7.41
CA GLN A 72 6.22 13.51 -6.10
C GLN A 72 4.95 14.25 -5.69
N LEU A 73 4.17 13.62 -4.82
CA LEU A 73 2.96 14.21 -4.27
C LEU A 73 3.29 15.18 -3.13
N PRO A 74 2.35 16.07 -2.73
CA PRO A 74 2.60 17.16 -1.77
C PRO A 74 3.25 16.67 -0.48
N ALA A 75 4.30 17.32 0.01
CA ALA A 75 4.95 16.91 1.25
C ALA A 75 4.01 16.94 2.47
N THR A 76 3.06 17.88 2.49
CA THR A 76 2.11 18.05 3.61
C THR A 76 0.70 18.33 3.13
N VAL A 77 -0.27 17.57 3.66
CA VAL A 77 -1.70 17.82 3.49
C VAL A 77 -2.27 18.34 4.83
N THR A 78 -2.66 19.62 4.86
CA THR A 78 -3.29 20.28 6.03
C THR A 78 -4.82 20.14 5.99
N PRO A 79 -5.60 20.25 7.09
CA PRO A 79 -6.90 19.57 7.26
C PRO A 79 -7.82 19.61 6.03
N CYS A 80 -7.93 18.48 5.33
CA CYS A 80 -8.61 18.39 4.04
C CYS A 80 -9.45 17.12 3.88
N ARG A 81 -10.40 17.19 2.93
CA ARG A 81 -10.92 15.99 2.26
C ARG A 81 -10.17 15.83 0.96
N CYS A 82 -9.27 14.86 0.88
CA CYS A 82 -8.44 14.62 -0.30
C CYS A 82 -8.77 13.29 -0.94
N ALA A 83 -8.93 13.29 -2.25
CA ALA A 83 -8.95 12.10 -3.09
C ALA A 83 -7.84 12.22 -4.11
N THR A 84 -7.05 11.17 -4.26
CA THR A 84 -6.01 11.07 -5.29
C THR A 84 -6.22 9.78 -6.04
N GLU A 85 -6.47 9.88 -7.33
CA GLU A 85 -6.69 8.77 -8.22
C GLU A 85 -5.66 8.84 -9.35
N LEU A 86 -4.82 7.81 -9.46
CA LEU A 86 -3.89 7.68 -10.60
C LEU A 86 -4.24 6.42 -11.38
N TYR A 87 -4.55 6.59 -12.66
CA TYR A 87 -4.88 5.50 -13.56
C TYR A 87 -3.80 5.34 -14.63
N PHE A 88 -3.21 4.16 -14.69
CA PHE A 88 -2.16 3.81 -15.64
C PHE A 88 -2.61 2.68 -16.56
N GLN A 89 -2.87 3.02 -17.82
CA GLN A 89 -3.07 2.04 -18.89
C GLN A 89 -1.90 2.10 -19.87
N VAL A 90 -0.80 1.49 -19.46
CA VAL A 90 0.46 1.55 -20.22
C VAL A 90 0.99 0.18 -20.60
N ARG A 91 1.87 0.10 -21.61
CA ARG A 91 2.51 -1.20 -21.93
C ARG A 91 3.69 -1.47 -21.00
N ILE A 92 4.50 -0.45 -20.74
CA ILE A 92 5.63 -0.52 -19.82
C ILE A 92 5.56 0.69 -18.89
N LEU A 93 5.56 0.43 -17.59
CA LEU A 93 5.66 1.44 -16.55
C LEU A 93 6.96 1.21 -15.78
N VAL A 94 7.78 2.25 -15.68
CA VAL A 94 8.82 2.36 -14.66
C VAL A 94 8.50 3.60 -13.85
N ALA A 95 8.13 3.41 -12.60
CA ALA A 95 7.68 4.52 -11.78
C ALA A 95 8.29 4.51 -10.37
N ILE A 96 8.58 5.70 -9.88
CA ILE A 96 8.74 5.95 -8.45
C ILE A 96 7.56 6.82 -8.03
N ILE A 97 6.75 6.34 -7.11
CA ILE A 97 5.57 7.04 -6.60
C ILE A 97 5.81 7.35 -5.14
N GLN A 98 6.00 8.63 -4.82
CA GLN A 98 6.17 9.14 -3.47
C GLN A 98 4.91 9.90 -3.08
N LEU A 99 4.14 9.32 -2.17
CA LEU A 99 2.96 9.94 -1.57
C LEU A 99 3.35 10.91 -0.43
N PRO A 100 2.42 11.80 -0.01
CA PRO A 100 2.71 12.86 0.94
C PRO A 100 3.41 12.44 2.21
N ALA A 101 4.49 13.10 2.62
CA ALA A 101 5.22 12.73 3.85
C ALA A 101 4.34 12.85 5.11
N THR A 102 3.38 13.77 5.15
CA THR A 102 2.50 13.97 6.30
C THR A 102 1.06 14.29 5.89
N VAL A 103 0.13 13.53 6.46
CA VAL A 103 -1.31 13.78 6.36
C VAL A 103 -1.84 14.20 7.74
N THR A 104 -2.37 15.41 7.84
CA THR A 104 -2.95 15.99 9.08
C THR A 104 -4.49 15.90 9.10
N PRO A 105 -5.18 16.15 10.24
CA PRO A 105 -6.52 15.62 10.48
C PRO A 105 -7.53 15.84 9.36
N GLY A 106 -8.12 14.75 8.85
CA GLY A 106 -8.96 14.82 7.66
C GLY A 106 -9.50 13.47 7.17
N ARG A 107 -10.11 13.48 5.99
CA ARG A 107 -10.48 12.25 5.26
C ARG A 107 -9.63 12.17 3.99
N CYS A 108 -8.81 11.13 3.88
CA CYS A 108 -7.96 10.94 2.71
C CYS A 108 -8.25 9.60 2.06
N ALA A 109 -8.41 9.61 0.75
CA ALA A 109 -8.48 8.43 -0.09
C ALA A 109 -7.37 8.50 -1.14
N THR A 110 -6.68 7.39 -1.35
CA THR A 110 -5.66 7.26 -2.38
C THR A 110 -5.94 5.97 -3.12
N GLU A 111 -6.18 6.07 -4.42
CA GLU A 111 -6.44 4.95 -5.30
C GLU A 111 -5.44 4.97 -6.44
N LEU A 112 -4.65 3.90 -6.57
CA LEU A 112 -3.73 3.74 -7.70
C LEU A 112 -4.14 2.51 -8.50
N TYR A 113 -4.44 2.71 -9.77
CA TYR A 113 -4.89 1.67 -10.66
C TYR A 113 -3.89 1.42 -11.79
N PHE A 114 -3.41 0.19 -11.91
CA PHE A 114 -2.42 -0.21 -12.91
C PHE A 114 -2.97 -1.31 -13.81
N GLN A 115 -3.31 -0.96 -15.05
CA GLN A 115 -3.59 -1.88 -16.14
C GLN A 115 -2.41 -1.90 -17.12
N VAL A 116 -1.40 -2.69 -16.79
CA VAL A 116 -0.09 -2.59 -17.43
C VAL A 116 0.49 -3.94 -17.82
N ARG A 117 1.20 -4.04 -18.93
CA ARG A 117 1.86 -5.32 -19.28
C ARG A 117 3.07 -5.59 -18.39
N ILE A 118 3.96 -4.62 -18.20
CA ILE A 118 5.13 -4.73 -17.33
C ILE A 118 5.22 -3.49 -16.44
N VAL A 119 5.25 -3.69 -15.13
CA VAL A 119 5.46 -2.62 -14.15
C VAL A 119 6.72 -2.92 -13.35
N VAL A 120 7.58 -1.91 -13.26
CA VAL A 120 8.63 -1.82 -12.25
C VAL A 120 8.32 -0.57 -11.43
N ALA A 121 7.92 -0.76 -10.18
CA ALA A 121 7.48 0.36 -9.34
C ALA A 121 8.13 0.35 -7.96
N ILE A 122 8.50 1.54 -7.50
CA ILE A 122 8.73 1.80 -6.08
C ILE A 122 7.59 2.69 -5.62
N ILE A 123 6.82 2.23 -4.64
CA ILE A 123 5.67 2.96 -4.11
C ILE A 123 5.93 3.21 -2.63
N GLN A 124 6.07 4.47 -2.27
CA GLN A 124 6.28 4.93 -0.90
C GLN A 124 5.04 5.69 -0.46
N LEU A 125 4.29 5.10 0.47
CA LEU A 125 3.13 5.73 1.12
C LEU A 125 3.57 6.73 2.20
N PRO A 126 2.65 7.60 2.68
CA PRO A 126 2.96 8.68 3.62
C PRO A 126 3.76 8.27 4.85
N ALA A 127 4.82 8.99 5.23
CA ALA A 127 5.62 8.65 6.41
C ALA A 127 4.81 8.75 7.72
N THR A 128 3.84 9.66 7.80
CA THR A 128 3.01 9.86 8.99
C THR A 128 1.57 10.24 8.65
N VAL A 129 0.61 9.51 9.23
CA VAL A 129 -0.83 9.80 9.15
C VAL A 129 -1.34 10.10 10.54
N THR A 130 -1.81 11.33 10.79
CA THR A 130 -2.31 11.82 12.09
C THR A 130 -3.86 11.84 12.13
N PRO A 131 -4.54 12.11 13.28
CA PRO A 131 -5.92 11.68 13.56
C PRO A 131 -6.94 11.95 12.44
N GLY A 132 -7.55 10.90 11.88
CA GLY A 132 -8.51 11.04 10.79
C GLY A 132 -9.02 9.70 10.25
N ARG A 133 -9.65 9.72 9.07
CA ARG A 133 -9.99 8.50 8.31
C ARG A 133 -9.14 8.44 7.05
N CYS A 134 -8.39 7.37 6.89
CA CYS A 134 -7.58 7.16 5.68
C CYS A 134 -7.92 5.82 5.03
N ALA A 135 -8.05 5.84 3.72
CA ALA A 135 -8.17 4.66 2.87
C ALA A 135 -7.07 4.70 1.81
N THR A 136 -6.39 3.58 1.60
CA THR A 136 -5.45 3.45 0.49
C THR A 136 -5.71 2.14 -0.23
N GLU A 137 -5.98 2.25 -1.53
CA GLU A 137 -6.28 1.13 -2.40
C GLU A 137 -5.27 1.10 -3.54
N LEU A 138 -4.52 0.01 -3.69
CA LEU A 138 -3.67 -0.22 -4.84
C LEU A 138 -4.17 -1.42 -5.63
N TYR A 139 -4.45 -1.21 -6.90
CA TYR A 139 -4.96 -2.23 -7.78
C TYR A 139 -4.02 -2.50 -8.94
N PHE A 140 -3.54 -3.73 -9.06
CA PHE A 140 -2.64 -4.16 -10.13
C PHE A 140 -3.27 -5.26 -10.97
N GLN A 141 -3.62 -4.92 -12.20
CA GLN A 141 -3.96 -5.87 -13.27
C GLN A 141 -2.83 -5.91 -14.29
N VAL A 142 -1.80 -6.72 -14.00
CA VAL A 142 -0.58 -6.69 -14.81
C VAL A 142 -0.06 -8.07 -15.20
N ARG A 143 0.75 -8.16 -16.26
CA ARG A 143 1.36 -9.45 -16.64
C ARG A 143 2.61 -9.73 -15.79
N ILE A 144 3.46 -8.73 -15.60
CA ILE A 144 4.66 -8.84 -14.76
C ILE A 144 4.70 -7.60 -13.87
N LEU A 145 4.78 -7.81 -12.55
CA LEU A 145 5.00 -6.77 -11.56
C LEU A 145 6.29 -7.05 -10.81
N VAL A 146 7.18 -6.07 -10.81
CA VAL A 146 8.28 -5.98 -9.86
C VAL A 146 8.04 -4.74 -9.02
N ALA A 147 7.76 -4.92 -7.73
CA ALA A 147 7.37 -3.81 -6.88
C ALA A 147 8.08 -3.82 -5.53
N ILE A 148 8.46 -2.63 -5.08
CA ILE A 148 8.74 -2.37 -3.66
C ILE A 148 7.63 -1.45 -3.17
N ILE A 149 6.86 -1.91 -2.18
CA ILE A 149 5.75 -1.17 -1.60
C ILE A 149 6.07 -0.94 -0.13
N GLN A 150 6.27 0.32 0.23
CA GLN A 150 6.55 0.75 1.58
C GLN A 150 5.34 1.52 2.10
N LEU A 151 4.65 0.92 3.07
CA LEU A 151 3.54 1.55 3.77
C LEU A 151 4.03 2.53 4.85
N PRO A 152 3.15 3.41 5.38
CA PRO A 152 3.54 4.47 6.30
C PRO A 152 4.38 4.02 7.50
N ALA A 153 5.45 4.73 7.86
CA ALA A 153 6.25 4.36 9.04
C ALA A 153 5.42 4.42 10.34
N THR A 154 4.51 5.40 10.44
CA THR A 154 3.65 5.61 11.60
C THR A 154 2.21 5.92 11.18
N VAL A 155 1.26 5.13 11.69
CA VAL A 155 -0.18 5.29 11.43
C VAL A 155 -0.86 5.58 12.77
N THR A 156 -1.22 6.86 13.02
CA THR A 156 -2.00 7.32 14.20
C THR A 156 -3.43 7.84 13.90
N PRO A 157 -4.21 7.30 12.94
CA PRO A 157 -5.59 7.71 12.70
C PRO A 157 -6.60 7.02 13.64
N ASP A 158 -7.78 7.61 13.80
CA ASP A 158 -8.92 6.94 14.43
C ASP A 158 -9.35 5.68 13.64
N ARG A 159 -9.25 5.74 12.30
CA ARG A 159 -9.56 4.61 11.39
C ARG A 159 -8.67 4.60 10.16
N CYS A 160 -8.05 3.46 9.88
CA CYS A 160 -7.26 3.21 8.66
C CYS A 160 -7.77 1.96 7.94
N ALA A 161 -7.85 2.02 6.60
CA ALA A 161 -8.06 0.86 5.74
C ALA A 161 -6.97 0.86 4.65
N ILE A 162 -6.31 -0.27 4.45
CA ILE A 162 -5.30 -0.44 3.41
C ILE A 162 -5.60 -1.71 2.66
N GLU A 163 -5.87 -1.59 1.36
CA GLU A 163 -6.25 -2.69 0.50
C GLU A 163 -5.31 -2.77 -0.69
N LEU A 164 -4.59 -3.88 -0.83
CA LEU A 164 -3.71 -4.13 -1.96
C LEU A 164 -4.23 -5.33 -2.75
N TYR A 165 -4.60 -5.10 -4.00
CA TYR A 165 -5.12 -6.13 -4.89
C TYR A 165 -4.17 -6.39 -6.05
N PHE A 166 -3.73 -7.64 -6.19
CA PHE A 166 -2.82 -8.08 -7.23
C PHE A 166 -3.44 -9.19 -8.08
N GLN A 167 -3.82 -8.86 -9.31
CA GLN A 167 -4.19 -9.81 -10.35
C GLN A 167 -3.09 -9.87 -11.40
N VAL A 168 -2.11 -10.74 -11.15
CA VAL A 168 -0.82 -10.70 -11.85
C VAL A 168 -0.36 -12.07 -12.33
N ARG A 169 0.23 -12.18 -13.52
CA ARG A 169 0.79 -13.47 -13.94
C ARG A 169 2.09 -13.81 -13.18
N ILE A 170 3.02 -12.86 -13.06
CA ILE A 170 4.25 -13.01 -12.27
C ILE A 170 4.40 -11.79 -11.37
N LEU A 171 4.40 -12.01 -10.05
CA LEU A 171 4.62 -10.99 -9.06
C LEU A 171 5.92 -11.24 -8.31
N VAL A 172 6.83 -10.27 -8.35
CA VAL A 172 7.98 -10.18 -7.47
C VAL A 172 7.82 -8.93 -6.62
N ALA A 173 7.60 -9.09 -5.32
CA ALA A 173 7.30 -7.94 -4.46
C ALA A 173 8.03 -7.99 -3.12
N ILE A 174 8.43 -6.80 -2.66
CA ILE A 174 8.74 -6.56 -1.25
C ILE A 174 7.64 -5.63 -0.74
N ILE A 175 6.90 -6.08 0.27
CA ILE A 175 5.81 -5.34 0.88
C ILE A 175 6.17 -5.12 2.35
N GLN A 176 6.39 -3.87 2.71
CA GLN A 176 6.71 -3.46 4.08
C GLN A 176 5.52 -2.72 4.65
N LEU A 177 4.80 -3.34 5.59
CA LEU A 177 3.72 -2.71 6.34
C LEU A 177 4.27 -1.72 7.38
N PRO A 178 3.41 -0.85 7.94
CA PRO A 178 3.84 0.21 8.84
C PRO A 178 4.67 -0.25 10.03
N ALA A 179 5.78 0.41 10.34
CA ALA A 179 6.61 0.03 11.50
C ALA A 179 5.86 0.17 12.83
N THR A 180 5.02 1.19 12.95
CA THR A 180 4.19 1.45 14.13
C THR A 180 2.74 1.75 13.74
N VAL A 181 1.81 0.97 14.29
CA VAL A 181 0.37 1.14 14.08
C VAL A 181 -0.25 1.48 15.45
N THR A 182 -0.63 2.75 15.64
CA THR A 182 -1.34 3.25 16.85
C THR A 182 -2.80 3.72 16.64
N PRO A 183 -3.64 3.09 15.80
CA PRO A 183 -5.01 3.50 15.61
C PRO A 183 -5.97 2.84 16.60
N ASP A 184 -7.11 3.50 16.84
CA ASP A 184 -8.26 2.88 17.49
C ASP A 184 -8.79 1.68 16.66
N ARG A 185 -8.79 1.80 15.32
CA ARG A 185 -9.18 0.73 14.37
C ARG A 185 -8.36 0.72 13.08
N CYS A 186 -7.82 -0.44 12.70
CA CYS A 186 -7.13 -0.64 11.42
C CYS A 186 -7.58 -1.93 10.74
N ALA A 187 -7.77 -1.88 9.43
CA ALA A 187 -7.88 -3.06 8.58
C ALA A 187 -6.78 -3.00 7.51
N THR A 188 -6.11 -4.12 7.30
CA THR A 188 -5.19 -4.29 6.18
C THR A 188 -5.51 -5.58 5.44
N GLU A 189 -5.81 -5.47 4.15
CA GLU A 189 -6.18 -6.58 3.30
C GLU A 189 -5.21 -6.66 2.12
N LEU A 190 -4.62 -7.84 1.93
CA LEU A 190 -3.73 -8.13 0.81
C LEU A 190 -4.31 -9.29 0.03
N TYR A 191 -4.69 -9.05 -1.22
CA TYR A 191 -5.26 -10.06 -2.09
C TYR A 191 -4.35 -10.36 -3.28
N PHE A 192 -3.95 -11.62 -3.41
CA PHE A 192 -3.07 -12.10 -4.47
C PHE A 192 -3.77 -13.17 -5.31
N GLN A 193 -4.22 -12.78 -6.50
CA GLN A 193 -4.61 -13.69 -7.57
C GLN A 193 -3.49 -13.75 -8.60
N VAL A 194 -2.52 -14.63 -8.36
CA VAL A 194 -1.33 -14.69 -9.22
C VAL A 194 -0.97 -16.09 -9.71
N ARG A 195 -0.25 -16.21 -10.83
CA ARG A 195 0.24 -17.53 -11.26
C ARG A 195 1.52 -17.90 -10.53
N ILE A 196 2.45 -16.97 -10.40
CA ILE A 196 3.71 -17.14 -9.67
C ILE A 196 3.87 -15.93 -8.75
N LEU A 197 4.02 -16.20 -7.46
CA LEU A 197 4.33 -15.20 -6.43
C LEU A 197 5.73 -15.46 -5.87
N VAL A 198 6.57 -14.43 -5.89
CA VAL A 198 7.77 -14.35 -5.06
C VAL A 198 7.64 -13.10 -4.21
N ALA A 199 7.39 -13.24 -2.91
CA ALA A 199 7.14 -12.10 -2.05
C ALA A 199 7.89 -12.17 -0.73
N ILE A 200 8.34 -11.01 -0.26
CA ILE A 200 8.70 -10.77 1.13
C ILE A 200 7.64 -9.83 1.69
N ILE A 201 6.95 -10.26 2.74
CA ILE A 201 5.90 -9.50 3.40
C ILE A 201 6.31 -9.29 4.84
N GLN A 202 6.54 -8.04 5.21
CA GLN A 202 6.92 -7.64 6.57
C GLN A 202 5.73 -6.93 7.20
N LEU A 203 5.10 -7.57 8.19
CA LEU A 203 4.02 -6.99 8.98
C LEU A 203 4.57 -5.98 10.01
N PRO A 204 3.70 -5.14 10.60
CA PRO A 204 4.12 -4.07 11.49
C PRO A 204 5.00 -4.52 12.65
N ALA A 205 6.11 -3.83 12.93
CA ALA A 205 7.00 -4.20 14.04
C ALA A 205 6.32 -4.03 15.41
N THR A 206 5.49 -2.99 15.56
CA THR A 206 4.76 -2.69 16.79
C THR A 206 3.30 -2.36 16.51
N VAL A 207 2.39 -3.03 17.22
CA VAL A 207 0.96 -2.70 17.24
C VAL A 207 0.57 -2.22 18.64
N THR A 208 0.11 -0.97 18.75
CA THR A 208 -0.32 -0.35 20.02
C THR A 208 -1.85 -0.42 20.24
N PRO A 209 -2.40 -0.10 21.43
CA PRO A 209 -3.76 -0.46 21.80
C PRO A 209 -4.82 -0.03 20.78
N GLY A 210 -5.62 -0.99 20.31
CA GLY A 210 -6.63 -0.77 19.29
C GLY A 210 -7.28 -2.07 18.81
N ARG A 211 -8.17 -1.98 17.82
CA ARG A 211 -8.70 -3.13 17.06
C ARG A 211 -8.03 -3.20 15.70
N CYS A 212 -7.15 -4.17 15.49
CA CYS A 212 -6.47 -4.36 14.21
C CYS A 212 -6.84 -5.70 13.58
N ALA A 213 -7.19 -5.70 12.30
CA ALA A 213 -7.36 -6.89 11.49
C ALA A 213 -6.37 -6.85 10.33
N THR A 214 -5.71 -7.98 10.07
CA THR A 214 -4.84 -8.15 8.92
C THR A 214 -5.22 -9.44 8.23
N GLU A 215 -5.62 -9.34 6.97
CA GLU A 215 -6.03 -10.48 6.17
C GLU A 215 -5.16 -10.58 4.92
N LEU A 216 -4.62 -11.77 4.66
CA LEU A 216 -3.83 -12.06 3.48
C LEU A 216 -4.43 -13.25 2.76
N TYR A 217 -4.84 -13.02 1.51
CA TYR A 217 -5.47 -14.02 0.67
C TYR A 217 -4.59 -14.34 -0.53
N PHE A 218 -4.20 -15.60 -0.66
CA PHE A 218 -3.35 -16.10 -1.74
C PHE A 218 -4.10 -17.14 -2.57
N GLN A 219 -4.60 -16.73 -3.73
CA GLN A 219 -5.09 -17.63 -4.77
C GLN A 219 -4.04 -17.77 -5.87
N VAL A 220 -3.12 -18.71 -5.69
CA VAL A 220 -1.89 -18.74 -6.47
C VAL A 220 -1.51 -20.14 -6.95
N ARG A 221 -0.93 -20.27 -8.15
CA ARG A 221 -0.44 -21.60 -8.59
C ARG A 221 0.83 -22.01 -7.85
N ILE A 222 1.82 -21.12 -7.78
CA ILE A 222 3.10 -21.33 -7.08
C ILE A 222 3.41 -20.10 -6.23
N VAL A 223 3.59 -20.29 -4.94
CA VAL A 223 4.02 -19.24 -4.00
C VAL A 223 5.37 -19.58 -3.41
N VAL A 224 6.28 -18.61 -3.46
CA VAL A 224 7.48 -18.54 -2.64
C VAL A 224 7.36 -17.27 -1.80
N ALA A 225 7.11 -17.42 -0.51
CA ALA A 225 6.88 -16.27 0.36
C ALA A 225 7.70 -16.34 1.66
N ILE A 226 8.21 -15.20 2.08
CA ILE A 226 8.68 -14.97 3.44
C ILE A 226 7.70 -14.01 4.08
N ILE A 227 7.05 -14.44 5.16
CA ILE A 227 6.06 -13.64 5.89
C ILE A 227 6.60 -13.46 7.31
N GLN A 228 6.88 -12.21 7.67
CA GLN A 228 7.34 -11.83 8.99
C GLN A 228 6.19 -11.18 9.74
N LEU A 229 5.70 -11.82 10.81
CA LEU A 229 4.66 -11.29 11.67
C LEU A 229 5.24 -10.23 12.64
N PRO A 230 4.37 -9.40 13.27
CA PRO A 230 4.79 -8.35 14.18
C PRO A 230 5.70 -8.83 15.31
N ALA A 231 6.79 -8.11 15.60
CA ALA A 231 7.70 -8.49 16.68
C ALA A 231 7.09 -8.26 18.08
N THR A 232 6.29 -7.21 18.22
CA THR A 232 5.72 -6.77 19.49
C THR A 232 4.23 -6.42 19.35
N VAL A 233 3.40 -7.07 20.14
CA VAL A 233 1.97 -6.76 20.25
C VAL A 233 1.66 -6.31 21.67
N THR A 234 1.20 -5.06 21.82
CA THR A 234 0.81 -4.47 23.11
C THR A 234 -0.71 -4.64 23.37
N PRO A 235 -1.25 -4.38 24.59
CA PRO A 235 -2.62 -4.77 24.95
C PRO A 235 -3.69 -4.25 23.98
N GLY A 236 -4.46 -5.15 23.37
CA GLY A 236 -5.48 -4.81 22.38
C GLY A 236 -6.26 -6.02 21.86
N ARG A 237 -7.08 -5.82 20.82
CA ARG A 237 -7.69 -6.92 20.04
C ARG A 237 -7.04 -6.96 18.66
N CYS A 238 -6.38 -8.06 18.34
CA CYS A 238 -5.77 -8.23 17.02
C CYS A 238 -6.14 -9.58 16.40
N ALA A 239 -6.40 -9.56 15.10
CA ALA A 239 -6.64 -10.76 14.30
C ALA A 239 -5.72 -10.72 13.08
N THR A 240 -5.01 -11.82 12.84
CA THR A 240 -4.24 -12.00 11.61
C THR A 240 -4.68 -13.29 10.96
N GLU A 241 -5.21 -13.20 9.75
CA GLU A 241 -5.71 -14.33 9.00
C GLU A 241 -4.92 -14.47 7.69
N LEU A 242 -4.40 -15.66 7.46
CA LEU A 242 -3.64 -16.00 6.27
C LEU A 242 -4.34 -17.17 5.56
N TYR A 243 -4.87 -16.90 4.38
CA TYR A 243 -5.60 -17.87 3.57
C TYR A 243 -4.78 -18.22 2.32
N PHE A 244 -4.37 -19.47 2.22
CA PHE A 244 -3.65 -20.01 1.07
C PHE A 244 -4.54 -20.99 0.33
N GLN A 245 -4.80 -20.71 -0.94
CA GLN A 245 -5.41 -21.63 -1.88
C GLN A 245 -4.44 -21.80 -3.05
N VAL A 246 -3.45 -22.70 -2.88
CA VAL A 246 -2.36 -22.83 -3.84
C VAL A 246 -2.10 -24.24 -4.31
N ARG A 247 -1.39 -24.42 -5.44
CA ARG A 247 -0.96 -25.77 -5.83
C ARG A 247 0.35 -26.17 -5.15
N ILE A 248 1.29 -25.24 -5.10
CA ILE A 248 2.60 -25.40 -4.49
C ILE A 248 2.83 -24.20 -3.59
N LEU A 249 2.98 -24.46 -2.30
CA LEU A 249 3.37 -23.46 -1.30
C LEU A 249 4.78 -23.75 -0.80
N VAL A 250 5.67 -22.78 -0.96
CA VAL A 250 6.94 -22.70 -0.25
C VAL A 250 6.91 -21.42 0.57
N ALA A 251 6.69 -21.54 1.88
CA ALA A 251 6.61 -20.36 2.73
C ALA A 251 7.42 -20.53 4.00
N ILE A 252 8.09 -19.43 4.38
CA ILE A 252 8.66 -19.23 5.70
C ILE A 252 7.76 -18.24 6.43
N ILE A 253 7.12 -18.69 7.51
CA ILE A 253 6.29 -17.82 8.36
C ILE A 253 7.00 -17.67 9.70
N GLN A 254 7.41 -16.45 10.01
CA GLN A 254 8.05 -16.08 11.28
C GLN A 254 7.00 -15.46 12.20
N LEU A 255 6.78 -16.07 13.36
CA LEU A 255 5.76 -15.66 14.33
C LEU A 255 6.27 -14.56 15.29
N PRO A 256 5.35 -13.80 15.94
CA PRO A 256 5.70 -12.72 16.87
C PRO A 256 6.59 -13.17 18.02
N ALA A 257 7.63 -12.39 18.33
CA ALA A 257 8.55 -12.71 19.42
C ALA A 257 8.00 -12.38 20.81
N THR A 258 7.15 -11.35 20.92
CA THR A 258 6.57 -10.90 22.19
C THR A 258 5.10 -10.52 22.07
N VAL A 259 4.27 -11.11 22.94
CA VAL A 259 2.84 -10.78 23.06
C VAL A 259 2.53 -10.46 24.52
N THR A 260 2.22 -9.20 24.80
CA THR A 260 1.78 -8.76 26.12
C THR A 260 0.27 -9.01 26.32
N PRO A 261 -0.28 -8.92 27.55
CA PRO A 261 -1.66 -9.32 27.83
C PRO A 261 -2.68 -8.63 26.92
N GLY A 262 -3.36 -9.41 26.08
CA GLY A 262 -4.35 -8.96 25.10
C GLY A 262 -5.11 -10.13 24.48
N ARG A 263 -6.08 -9.87 23.59
CA ARG A 263 -6.78 -10.92 22.83
C ARG A 263 -6.29 -10.89 21.39
N CYS A 264 -5.32 -11.75 21.08
CA CYS A 264 -4.74 -11.84 19.76
C CYS A 264 -4.81 -13.25 19.20
N ALA A 265 -5.28 -13.37 17.96
CA ALA A 265 -5.39 -14.63 17.26
C ALA A 265 -4.65 -14.55 15.92
N THR A 266 -3.93 -15.61 15.59
CA THR A 266 -3.37 -15.84 14.27
C THR A 266 -4.01 -17.10 13.70
N GLU A 267 -4.65 -17.00 12.54
CA GLU A 267 -5.29 -18.12 11.88
C GLU A 267 -4.63 -18.37 10.52
N LEU A 268 -4.20 -19.61 10.30
CA LEU A 268 -3.58 -20.06 9.07
C LEU A 268 -4.49 -21.09 8.41
N TYR A 269 -4.96 -20.80 7.22
CA TYR A 269 -5.79 -21.69 6.43
C TYR A 269 -5.04 -22.09 5.16
N PHE A 270 -4.83 -23.38 4.97
CA PHE A 270 -4.15 -23.94 3.80
C PHE A 270 -5.08 -24.87 3.03
N GLN A 271 -5.26 -24.59 1.75
CA GLN A 271 -5.97 -25.45 0.81
C GLN A 271 -5.07 -25.76 -0.38
N ASP A 272 -4.19 -26.74 -0.19
CA ASP A 272 -3.07 -26.99 -1.10
C ASP A 272 -2.99 -28.44 -1.60
N ARG A 273 -2.30 -28.62 -2.73
CA ARG A 273 -1.95 -29.94 -3.28
C ARG A 273 -0.58 -30.43 -2.80
N ILE A 274 0.40 -29.52 -2.77
CA ILE A 274 1.76 -29.78 -2.31
C ILE A 274 2.15 -28.64 -1.36
N LEU A 275 2.46 -29.01 -0.12
CA LEU A 275 2.76 -28.09 0.96
C LEU A 275 4.20 -28.29 1.43
N VAL A 276 5.04 -27.27 1.27
CA VAL A 276 6.37 -27.19 1.90
C VAL A 276 6.41 -25.90 2.71
N THR A 277 5.81 -25.93 3.89
CA THR A 277 5.79 -24.80 4.83
C THR A 277 6.79 -25.02 5.95
N LEU A 278 7.65 -24.02 6.15
CA LEU A 278 8.49 -23.91 7.34
C LEU A 278 7.88 -22.84 8.25
N ILE A 279 7.19 -23.26 9.30
CA ILE A 279 6.70 -22.34 10.34
C ILE A 279 7.78 -22.26 11.41
N GLN A 280 8.42 -21.10 11.54
CA GLN A 280 9.44 -20.86 12.56
C GLN A 280 8.82 -20.09 13.72
N LEU A 281 8.79 -20.76 14.88
CA LEU A 281 8.41 -20.17 16.16
C LEU A 281 9.66 -19.54 16.78
N THR A 282 9.77 -18.22 16.70
CA THR A 282 10.83 -17.44 17.35
C THR A 282 10.23 -16.63 18.50
N ALA A 283 9.75 -17.28 19.57
CA ALA A 283 9.16 -16.53 20.69
C ALA A 283 9.20 -17.24 22.05
N ALA A 284 9.61 -16.49 23.07
CA ALA A 284 9.29 -16.74 24.46
C ALA A 284 7.85 -16.25 24.70
N VAL A 285 6.89 -17.16 24.75
CA VAL A 285 5.48 -16.81 25.00
C VAL A 285 5.30 -16.46 26.47
N THR A 286 5.07 -15.19 26.79
CA THR A 286 4.62 -14.79 28.12
C THR A 286 3.18 -15.26 28.34
N PRO A 287 2.79 -15.70 29.55
CA PRO A 287 1.46 -16.26 29.79
C PRO A 287 0.40 -15.15 29.69
N GLY A 288 -0.30 -15.06 28.55
CA GLY A 288 -1.27 -13.98 28.35
C GLY A 288 -1.91 -13.91 26.95
N GLY A 289 -2.72 -14.90 26.56
CA GLY A 289 -3.85 -14.66 25.65
C GLY A 289 -3.63 -14.73 24.12
N TRP A 290 -2.45 -15.12 23.64
CA TRP A 290 -2.22 -15.37 22.20
C TRP A 290 -2.65 -16.80 21.80
N LYS A 291 -3.30 -16.94 20.64
CA LYS A 291 -3.65 -18.25 20.05
C LYS A 291 -3.25 -18.35 18.59
N LEU A 292 -2.69 -19.50 18.22
CA LEU A 292 -2.42 -19.88 16.83
C LEU A 292 -3.38 -21.01 16.44
N TYR A 293 -4.11 -20.81 15.35
CA TYR A 293 -4.96 -21.81 14.74
C TYR A 293 -4.39 -22.18 13.37
N VAL A 294 -4.19 -23.47 13.12
CA VAL A 294 -3.68 -23.97 11.84
C VAL A 294 -4.67 -24.99 11.30
N CYS A 295 -5.27 -24.67 10.15
CA CYS A 295 -6.26 -25.47 9.45
C CYS A 295 -5.71 -25.84 8.08
N THR A 296 -5.45 -27.13 7.86
CA THR A 296 -4.94 -27.64 6.58
C THR A 296 -5.97 -28.57 5.94
N ARG A 297 -6.33 -28.32 4.68
CA ARG A 297 -7.16 -29.20 3.86
C ARG A 297 -6.42 -29.54 2.57
N THR A 298 -5.82 -30.72 2.52
CA THR A 298 -5.15 -31.24 1.32
C THR A 298 -6.16 -31.91 0.40
N ARG A 299 -6.12 -31.63 -0.91
CA ARG A 299 -6.93 -32.29 -1.95
C ARG A 299 -6.08 -33.07 -2.95
#